data_AF-A0A7S1F9Q7-F1
#
_entry.id   AF-A0A7S1F9Q7-F1
#
_cell.length_a   1.000
_cell.length_b   1.000
_cell.length_c   1.000
_cell.angle_alpha   90.00
_cell.angle_beta   90.00
_cell.angle_gamma   90.00
#
_symmetry.space_group_name_H-M   'P 1'
#
loop_
_entity.id
_entity.type
_entity.pdbx_description
1 polymer ?
#
loop_
_entity_poly.entity_id
_entity_poly.type
_entity_poly.pdbx_seq_one_letter_code
_entity_poly.pdbx_strand_id
1 'polypeptide(L)'
;MLFATLIRASPFPSRSLVGQRLFLFLLLGFTFGRECGFEMKETAEECCRRIHANILPYYDKKDKECREACNNTAFYDTSDGVDQCVVGTGVECFEPPVNKLGEPLHDLDTYSEWCCEQKYGGDKPVYNRSLHMCTIRPPTPQPTPRPTPRPTPRPTP
;
A
#
# COMPACT_ATOMS: atom_id res chain seq x y z
N MET A 1 1.57 -39.43 72.89
CA MET A 1 1.96 -38.05 72.55
C MET A 1 2.19 -38.04 71.03
N LEU A 2 1.18 -37.84 70.17
CA LEU A 2 0.55 -36.57 69.74
C LEU A 2 1.58 -35.52 69.29
N PHE A 3 1.79 -35.38 67.98
CA PHE A 3 1.81 -34.09 67.25
C PHE A 3 1.57 -34.37 65.76
N ALA A 4 0.38 -33.97 65.29
CA ALA A 4 0.02 -33.90 63.88
C ALA A 4 0.14 -32.44 63.43
N THR A 5 1.02 -32.15 62.47
CA THR A 5 1.15 -30.83 61.85
C THR A 5 0.26 -30.78 60.61
N LEU A 6 -0.91 -30.17 60.77
CA LEU A 6 -1.86 -29.87 59.70
C LEU A 6 -1.41 -28.59 58.98
N ILE A 7 -0.82 -28.73 57.79
CA ILE A 7 -0.56 -27.59 56.89
C ILE A 7 -1.87 -27.27 56.16
N ARG A 8 -2.52 -26.16 56.54
CA ARG A 8 -3.66 -25.58 55.82
C ARG A 8 -3.18 -25.04 54.47
N ALA A 9 -3.55 -25.73 53.38
CA ALA A 9 -3.50 -25.18 52.05
C ALA A 9 -4.65 -24.17 51.88
N SER A 10 -4.30 -22.91 51.62
CA SER A 10 -5.23 -21.85 51.22
C SER A 10 -5.65 -22.04 49.75
N PRO A 11 -6.96 -22.07 49.43
CA PRO A 11 -7.41 -22.11 48.05
C PRO A 11 -7.38 -20.69 47.47
N PHE A 12 -6.32 -20.35 46.74
CA PHE A 12 -6.36 -19.17 45.87
C PHE A 12 -7.17 -19.52 44.61
N PRO A 13 -8.23 -18.77 44.26
CA PRO A 13 -9.01 -19.01 43.06
C PRO A 13 -8.19 -18.65 41.82
N SER A 14 -7.81 -19.68 41.07
CA SER A 14 -7.00 -19.67 39.84
C SER A 14 -7.73 -19.10 38.61
N ARG A 15 -8.68 -18.17 38.79
CA ARG A 15 -9.54 -17.68 37.70
C ARG A 15 -9.22 -16.28 37.16
N SER A 16 -8.24 -15.55 37.71
CA SER A 16 -8.00 -14.15 37.31
C SER A 16 -6.82 -13.91 36.37
N LEU A 17 -6.09 -14.94 35.93
CA LEU A 17 -4.85 -14.77 35.14
C LEU A 17 -5.02 -14.90 33.60
N VAL A 18 -6.22 -15.25 33.11
CA VAL A 18 -6.47 -15.36 31.66
C VAL A 18 -6.94 -14.04 31.05
N GLY A 19 -7.59 -13.17 31.83
CA GLY A 19 -8.10 -11.88 31.34
C GLY A 19 -7.02 -10.81 31.09
N GLN A 20 -5.87 -10.91 31.76
CA GLN A 20 -4.83 -9.87 31.67
C GLN A 20 -3.90 -10.05 30.45
N ARG A 21 -3.85 -11.23 29.84
CA ARG A 21 -3.05 -11.45 28.60
C ARG A 21 -3.76 -10.99 27.33
N LEU A 22 -5.09 -11.03 27.28
CA LEU A 22 -5.84 -10.54 26.12
C LEU A 22 -5.82 -9.01 26.00
N PHE A 23 -5.74 -8.29 27.13
CA PHE A 23 -5.71 -6.82 27.11
C PHE A 23 -4.37 -6.23 26.62
N LEU A 24 -3.26 -6.96 26.80
CA LEU A 24 -1.95 -6.49 26.30
C LEU A 24 -1.79 -6.63 24.78
N PHE A 25 -2.46 -7.60 24.15
CA PHE A 25 -2.49 -7.70 22.68
C PHE A 25 -3.38 -6.63 22.05
N LEU A 26 -4.42 -6.16 22.76
CA LEU A 26 -5.29 -5.07 22.29
C LEU A 26 -4.65 -3.67 22.44
N LEU A 27 -3.67 -3.49 23.34
CA LEU A 27 -3.01 -2.20 23.56
C LEU A 27 -1.81 -1.93 22.64
N LEU A 28 -1.32 -2.92 21.89
CA LEU A 28 -0.25 -2.73 20.89
C LEU A 28 -0.78 -2.49 19.46
N GLY A 29 -2.10 -2.52 19.26
CA GLY A 29 -2.69 -2.57 17.92
C GLY A 29 -3.10 -1.23 17.28
N PHE A 30 -2.88 -0.08 17.92
CA PHE A 30 -3.40 1.19 17.39
C PHE A 30 -2.46 2.36 17.61
N THR A 31 -1.35 2.39 16.86
CA THR A 31 -0.80 3.67 16.43
C THR A 31 -1.62 4.14 15.23
N PHE A 32 -2.71 4.84 15.51
CA PHE A 32 -3.53 5.49 14.50
C PHE A 32 -2.69 6.48 13.67
N GLY A 33 -2.57 6.23 12.36
CA GLY A 33 -2.81 7.28 11.38
C GLY A 33 -1.65 7.79 10.54
N ARG A 34 -0.49 7.13 10.48
CA ARG A 34 0.55 7.34 9.45
C ARG A 34 1.69 6.34 9.69
N GLU A 35 1.72 5.25 8.92
CA GLU A 35 2.82 4.27 9.04
C GLU A 35 4.12 4.84 8.48
N CYS A 36 4.00 5.51 7.33
CA CYS A 36 5.11 6.18 6.66
C CYS A 36 4.85 7.68 6.61
N GLY A 37 5.68 8.44 7.35
CA GLY A 37 5.64 9.89 7.44
C GLY A 37 6.94 10.52 6.96
N PHE A 38 6.86 11.41 5.96
CA PHE A 38 7.81 12.41 5.44
C PHE A 38 9.30 12.41 5.90
N GLU A 39 9.98 11.26 6.05
CA GLU A 39 11.44 11.25 6.04
C GLU A 39 11.90 11.57 4.61
N MET A 40 12.51 12.74 4.40
CA MET A 40 12.74 13.35 3.07
C MET A 40 13.68 12.57 2.12
N LYS A 41 14.14 11.38 2.49
CA LYS A 41 15.07 10.57 1.70
C LYS A 41 14.50 9.24 1.21
N GLU A 42 13.36 8.82 1.74
CA GLU A 42 12.77 7.50 1.46
C GLU A 42 11.38 7.69 0.83
N THR A 43 11.05 6.92 -0.20
CA THR A 43 9.68 6.85 -0.75
C THR A 43 8.75 6.18 0.25
N ALA A 44 7.44 6.42 0.16
CA ALA A 44 6.49 5.84 1.11
C ALA A 44 6.47 4.29 1.00
N GLU A 45 6.64 3.77 -0.21
CA GLU A 45 6.74 2.35 -0.53
C GLU A 45 8.04 1.73 0.00
N GLU A 46 9.18 2.42 -0.06
CA GLU A 46 10.41 2.00 0.62
C GLU A 46 10.23 1.90 2.13
N CYS A 47 9.60 2.90 2.74
CA CYS A 47 9.28 2.89 4.16
C CYS A 47 8.36 1.70 4.52
N CYS A 48 7.34 1.44 3.71
CA CYS A 48 6.43 0.31 3.94
C CYS A 48 7.15 -1.04 3.90
N ARG A 49 8.04 -1.21 2.91
CA ARG A 49 8.90 -2.39 2.82
C ARG A 49 9.81 -2.54 4.03
N ARG A 50 10.36 -1.43 4.56
CA ARG A 50 11.22 -1.44 5.74
C ARG A 50 10.47 -1.80 7.03
N ILE A 51 9.30 -1.21 7.27
CA ILE A 51 8.55 -1.38 8.52
C ILE A 51 7.85 -2.74 8.56
N HIS A 52 7.32 -3.21 7.43
CA HIS A 52 6.56 -4.46 7.33
C HIS A 52 7.37 -5.63 6.78
N ALA A 53 8.70 -5.51 6.74
CA ALA A 53 9.59 -6.55 6.20
C ALA A 53 9.11 -7.08 4.83
N ASN A 54 8.72 -6.15 3.96
CA ASN A 54 8.15 -6.37 2.63
C ASN A 54 6.78 -7.05 2.55
N ILE A 55 6.10 -7.37 3.65
CA ILE A 55 4.77 -8.00 3.62
C ILE A 55 3.72 -7.07 2.99
N LEU A 56 3.82 -5.79 3.31
CA LEU A 56 2.96 -4.72 2.80
C LEU A 56 3.83 -3.74 1.98
N PRO A 57 4.22 -4.08 0.75
CA PRO A 57 5.23 -3.31 0.03
C PRO A 57 4.70 -2.05 -0.65
N TYR A 58 3.38 -1.85 -0.68
CA TYR A 58 2.74 -0.69 -1.32
C TYR A 58 2.20 0.27 -0.27
N TYR A 59 1.95 1.51 -0.67
CA TYR A 59 1.43 2.56 0.21
C TYR A 59 0.10 3.12 -0.28
N ASP A 60 -0.89 3.17 0.60
CA ASP A 60 -2.10 3.94 0.45
C ASP A 60 -1.84 5.42 0.79
N LYS A 61 -2.01 6.30 -0.19
CA LYS A 61 -1.76 7.73 -0.02
C LYS A 61 -2.86 8.47 0.73
N LYS A 62 -4.10 8.00 0.76
CA LYS A 62 -5.21 8.64 1.46
C LYS A 62 -5.24 8.22 2.91
N ASP A 63 -5.26 6.91 3.17
CA ASP A 63 -5.34 6.35 4.51
C ASP A 63 -3.97 6.34 5.22
N LYS A 64 -2.90 6.65 4.47
CA LYS A 64 -1.53 6.83 4.97
C LYS A 64 -0.97 5.55 5.62
N GLU A 65 -1.35 4.41 5.07
CA GLU A 65 -1.02 3.07 5.55
C GLU A 65 -0.39 2.22 4.45
N CYS A 66 0.37 1.20 4.84
CA CYS A 66 0.94 0.22 3.93
C CYS A 66 -0.09 -0.85 3.60
N ARG A 67 0.00 -1.39 2.38
CA ARG A 67 -0.96 -2.37 1.86
C ARG A 67 -0.30 -3.47 1.06
N GLU A 68 -1.06 -4.54 0.86
CA GLU A 68 -0.72 -5.65 -0.02
C GLU A 68 -0.85 -5.28 -1.51
N ALA A 69 -0.25 -6.10 -2.37
CA ALA A 69 -0.43 -6.04 -3.80
C ALA A 69 -1.90 -6.34 -4.18
N CYS A 70 -2.42 -5.62 -5.15
CA CYS A 70 -3.62 -6.02 -5.85
C CYS A 70 -3.39 -7.33 -6.62
N ASN A 71 -4.47 -8.06 -6.85
CA ASN A 71 -4.43 -9.25 -7.71
C ASN A 71 -4.07 -8.87 -9.15
N ASN A 72 -3.57 -9.81 -9.94
CA ASN A 72 -3.04 -9.61 -11.30
C ASN A 72 -4.08 -9.07 -12.32
N THR A 73 -5.36 -9.04 -11.96
CA THR A 73 -6.50 -8.54 -12.75
C THR A 73 -7.15 -7.30 -12.14
N ALA A 74 -6.54 -6.73 -11.12
CA ALA A 74 -7.01 -5.56 -10.40
C ALA A 74 -5.96 -4.46 -10.39
N PHE A 75 -6.42 -3.22 -10.24
CA PHE A 75 -5.56 -2.05 -10.06
C PHE A 75 -5.99 -1.31 -8.80
N TYR A 76 -5.07 -0.56 -8.20
CA TYR A 76 -5.38 0.26 -7.04
C TYR A 76 -6.02 1.57 -7.50
N ASP A 77 -7.31 1.72 -7.24
CA ASP A 77 -8.04 2.94 -7.60
C ASP A 77 -7.92 3.96 -6.46
N THR A 78 -7.33 5.11 -6.77
CA THR A 78 -7.21 6.25 -5.85
C THR A 78 -8.18 7.38 -6.20
N SER A 79 -9.08 7.12 -7.15
CA SER A 79 -10.09 8.08 -7.62
C SER A 79 -11.25 8.14 -6.64
N ASP A 80 -11.84 9.33 -6.50
CA ASP A 80 -13.12 9.57 -5.83
C ASP A 80 -13.27 8.96 -4.41
N GLY A 81 -12.15 8.75 -3.72
CA GLY A 81 -12.14 8.20 -2.37
C GLY A 81 -12.48 6.71 -2.29
N VAL A 82 -12.30 5.96 -3.38
CA VAL A 82 -12.54 4.52 -3.45
C VAL A 82 -11.43 3.72 -2.75
N ASP A 83 -10.17 4.09 -2.95
CA ASP A 83 -8.95 3.60 -2.25
C ASP A 83 -8.97 2.10 -1.96
N GLN A 84 -9.12 1.31 -3.04
CA GLN A 84 -9.15 -0.14 -2.97
C GLN A 84 -8.71 -0.76 -4.29
N CYS A 85 -8.38 -2.05 -4.25
CA CYS A 85 -8.14 -2.83 -5.46
C CYS A 85 -9.46 -3.07 -6.21
N VAL A 86 -9.58 -2.50 -7.41
CA VAL A 86 -10.73 -2.66 -8.29
C VAL A 86 -10.38 -3.60 -9.42
N VAL A 87 -11.20 -4.65 -9.61
CA VAL A 87 -11.07 -5.55 -10.75
C VAL A 87 -11.52 -4.81 -12.02
N GLY A 88 -10.65 -4.72 -13.01
CA GLY A 88 -10.96 -4.07 -14.27
C GLY A 88 -10.67 -4.99 -15.46
N THR A 89 -11.50 -4.90 -16.49
CA THR A 89 -11.30 -5.66 -17.72
C THR A 89 -10.06 -5.18 -18.46
N GLY A 90 -9.14 -6.10 -18.73
CA GLY A 90 -7.91 -5.80 -19.46
C GLY A 90 -6.78 -5.25 -18.58
N VAL A 91 -6.96 -5.18 -17.25
CA VAL A 91 -5.87 -4.78 -16.36
C VAL A 91 -4.77 -5.80 -16.38
N GLU A 92 -3.56 -5.32 -16.54
CA GLU A 92 -2.34 -6.11 -16.59
C GLU A 92 -1.14 -5.25 -16.18
N CYS A 93 -0.06 -5.87 -15.71
CA CYS A 93 1.21 -5.19 -15.46
C CYS A 93 1.12 -3.95 -14.53
N PHE A 94 0.10 -3.86 -13.68
CA PHE A 94 -0.09 -2.72 -12.79
C PHE A 94 0.88 -2.78 -11.60
N GLU A 95 0.86 -3.90 -10.86
CA GLU A 95 1.72 -4.12 -9.69
C GLU A 95 2.54 -5.41 -9.84
N PRO A 96 3.83 -5.39 -9.46
CA PRO A 96 4.64 -6.59 -9.54
C PRO A 96 4.12 -7.71 -8.63
N PRO A 97 4.22 -8.97 -9.09
CA PRO A 97 3.94 -10.10 -8.25
C PRO A 97 4.91 -10.10 -7.07
N VAL A 98 4.40 -10.56 -5.93
CA VAL A 98 5.16 -10.67 -4.68
C VAL A 98 5.53 -12.13 -4.40
N ASN A 99 6.65 -12.36 -3.70
CA ASN A 99 7.03 -13.69 -3.25
C ASN A 99 6.22 -14.13 -2.01
N LYS A 100 6.54 -15.29 -1.42
CA LYS A 100 5.84 -15.81 -0.22
C LYS A 100 6.01 -14.94 1.03
N LEU A 101 6.97 -14.01 1.01
CA LEU A 101 7.24 -13.05 2.09
C LEU A 101 6.61 -11.67 1.79
N GLY A 102 5.92 -11.50 0.66
CA GLY A 102 5.36 -10.23 0.21
C GLY A 102 6.33 -9.36 -0.59
N GLU A 103 7.57 -9.78 -0.80
CA GLU A 103 8.56 -8.98 -1.51
C GLU A 103 8.25 -8.87 -3.01
N PRO A 104 8.22 -7.65 -3.58
CA PRO A 104 8.11 -7.46 -5.01
C PRO A 104 9.22 -8.22 -5.74
N LEU A 105 8.84 -9.07 -6.70
CA LEU A 105 9.80 -9.81 -7.53
C LEU A 105 10.52 -8.92 -8.55
N HIS A 106 9.98 -7.71 -8.79
CA HIS A 106 10.51 -6.73 -9.71
C HIS A 106 10.45 -5.33 -9.09
N ASP A 107 11.27 -4.43 -9.63
CA ASP A 107 11.31 -3.03 -9.23
C ASP A 107 9.97 -2.32 -9.52
N LEU A 108 9.43 -1.61 -8.52
CA LEU A 108 8.08 -1.02 -8.58
C LEU A 108 7.98 0.06 -9.67
N ASP A 109 9.04 0.83 -9.89
CA ASP A 109 9.02 1.99 -10.79
C ASP A 109 9.10 1.57 -12.26
N THR A 110 9.79 0.46 -12.54
CA THR A 110 10.03 -0.03 -13.90
C THR A 110 9.21 -1.27 -14.28
N TYR A 111 8.52 -1.90 -13.32
CA TYR A 111 7.80 -3.15 -13.54
C TYR A 111 6.79 -3.07 -14.68
N SER A 112 5.93 -2.04 -14.71
CA SER A 112 4.82 -2.01 -15.67
C SER A 112 5.28 -2.01 -17.13
N GLU A 113 6.30 -1.20 -17.44
CA GLU A 113 6.88 -1.12 -18.79
C GLU A 113 7.59 -2.44 -19.15
N TRP A 114 8.44 -2.94 -18.24
CA TRP A 114 9.13 -4.22 -18.43
C TRP A 114 8.13 -5.38 -18.64
N CYS A 115 7.07 -5.43 -17.85
CA CYS A 115 6.04 -6.46 -17.94
C CYS A 115 5.32 -6.40 -19.30
N CYS A 116 5.00 -5.21 -19.80
CA CYS A 116 4.38 -5.04 -21.10
C CYS A 116 5.29 -5.49 -22.26
N GLU A 117 6.57 -5.13 -22.21
CA GLU A 117 7.58 -5.57 -23.18
C GLU A 117 7.71 -7.10 -23.22
N GLN A 118 7.82 -7.74 -22.04
CA GLN A 118 7.98 -9.20 -21.95
C GLN A 118 6.70 -9.96 -22.31
N LYS A 119 5.54 -9.50 -21.82
CA LYS A 119 4.26 -10.20 -22.01
C LYS A 119 3.85 -10.33 -23.46
N TYR A 120 4.17 -9.32 -24.27
CA TYR A 120 3.78 -9.24 -25.68
C TYR A 120 4.96 -9.34 -26.65
N GLY A 121 6.16 -9.69 -26.19
CA GLY A 121 7.34 -9.80 -27.04
C GLY A 121 7.65 -8.52 -27.82
N GLY A 122 7.32 -7.36 -27.26
CA GLY A 122 7.49 -6.05 -27.91
C GLY A 122 6.31 -5.55 -28.76
N ASP A 123 5.22 -6.31 -28.95
CA ASP A 123 4.06 -5.83 -29.73
C ASP A 123 3.30 -4.69 -29.02
N LYS A 124 3.27 -4.73 -27.68
CA LYS A 124 2.63 -3.73 -26.83
C LYS A 124 3.57 -3.32 -25.69
N PRO A 125 4.67 -2.63 -26.00
CA PRO A 125 5.73 -2.44 -25.02
C PRO A 125 5.41 -1.35 -24.00
N VAL A 126 4.36 -0.54 -24.23
CA VAL A 126 4.09 0.66 -23.42
C VAL A 126 2.93 0.44 -22.46
N TYR A 127 3.16 0.68 -21.17
CA TYR A 127 2.09 0.66 -20.18
C TYR A 127 1.23 1.94 -20.20
N ASN A 128 -0.07 1.79 -20.42
CA ASN A 128 -1.01 2.92 -20.36
C ASN A 128 -1.63 3.03 -18.97
N ARG A 129 -1.16 3.99 -18.17
CA ARG A 129 -1.64 4.24 -16.80
C ARG A 129 -3.12 4.62 -16.70
N SER A 130 -3.70 5.22 -17.75
CA SER A 130 -5.13 5.61 -17.75
C SER A 130 -6.07 4.46 -18.08
N LEU A 131 -5.60 3.50 -18.88
CA LEU A 131 -6.37 2.31 -19.25
C LEU A 131 -5.99 1.09 -18.41
N HIS A 132 -4.98 1.22 -17.55
CA HIS A 132 -4.38 0.17 -16.74
C HIS A 132 -3.92 -1.07 -17.53
N MET A 133 -3.51 -0.91 -18.79
CA MET A 133 -3.19 -2.02 -19.69
C MET A 133 -2.03 -1.72 -20.65
N CYS A 134 -1.46 -2.76 -21.26
CA CYS A 134 -0.38 -2.62 -22.24
C CYS A 134 -0.92 -2.17 -23.59
N THR A 135 -0.18 -1.27 -24.25
CA THR A 135 -0.56 -0.64 -25.51
C THR A 135 0.61 -0.53 -26.47
N ILE A 136 0.29 -0.35 -27.76
CA ILE A 136 1.29 -0.20 -28.83
C ILE A 136 1.91 1.20 -28.80
N ARG A 137 1.12 2.21 -28.42
CA ARG A 137 1.50 3.63 -28.48
C ARG A 137 1.38 4.26 -27.10
N PRO A 138 2.30 5.15 -26.73
CA PRO A 138 2.13 5.96 -25.54
C PRO A 138 0.83 6.78 -25.64
N PRO A 139 0.16 7.07 -24.51
CA PRO A 139 -1.00 7.94 -24.50
C PRO A 139 -0.64 9.28 -25.16
N THR A 140 -1.54 9.79 -26.01
CA THR A 140 -1.35 11.10 -26.62
C THR A 140 -1.39 12.15 -25.50
N PRO A 141 -0.36 13.01 -25.34
CA PRO A 141 -0.39 14.03 -24.31
C PRO A 141 -1.62 14.92 -24.50
N GLN A 142 -2.29 15.28 -23.40
CA GLN A 142 -3.34 16.30 -23.49
C GLN A 142 -2.73 17.62 -24.01
N PRO A 143 -3.45 18.37 -24.86
CA PRO A 143 -2.98 19.68 -25.31
C PRO A 143 -2.70 20.59 -24.11
N THR A 144 -1.52 21.20 -24.08
CA THR A 144 -1.23 22.23 -23.08
C THR A 144 -2.20 23.40 -23.27
N PRO A 145 -2.91 23.86 -22.22
CA PRO A 145 -3.79 25.02 -22.34
C PRO A 145 -3.02 26.20 -22.90
N ARG A 146 -3.57 26.84 -23.94
CA ARG A 146 -2.96 28.05 -24.51
C ARG A 146 -2.92 29.14 -23.42
N PRO A 147 -1.79 29.84 -23.23
CA PRO A 147 -1.71 30.92 -22.26
C PRO A 147 -2.82 31.95 -22.50
N THR A 148 -3.59 32.29 -21.47
CA THR A 148 -4.56 33.38 -21.55
C THR A 148 -3.81 34.68 -21.82
N PRO A 149 -4.15 35.45 -22.87
CA PRO A 149 -3.51 36.73 -23.14
C PRO A 149 -3.61 37.66 -21.93
N ARG A 150 -2.50 38.31 -21.56
CA ARG A 150 -2.51 39.30 -20.48
C ARG A 150 -3.44 40.46 -20.89
N PRO A 151 -4.33 40.93 -20.00
CA PRO A 151 -5.15 42.10 -20.29
C PRO A 151 -4.27 43.30 -20.65
N THR A 152 -4.54 43.94 -21.80
CA THR A 152 -3.86 45.17 -22.19
C THR A 152 -4.26 46.30 -21.24
N PRO A 153 -3.31 47.00 -20.59
CA PRO A 153 -3.64 48.16 -19.78
C PRO A 153 -4.36 49.21 -20.61
N ARG A 154 -5.47 49.75 -20.09
CA ARG A 154 -6.20 50.85 -20.72
C ARG A 154 -5.35 52.12 -20.61
N PRO A 155 -5.20 52.94 -21.67
CA PRO A 155 -4.53 54.23 -21.55
C PRO A 155 -5.27 55.11 -20.55
N THR A 156 -4.54 55.67 -19.57
CA THR A 156 -5.06 56.67 -18.64
C THR A 156 -5.04 58.03 -19.34
N PRO A 157 -6.16 58.78 -19.39
CA PRO A 157 -6.21 60.14 -19.94
C PRO A 157 -5.49 61.16 -19.05
#